data_AF-A0A6N9IXP4-F1
#
_entry.id   AF-A0A6N9IXP4-F1
#
_cell.length_a   1.000
_cell.length_b   1.000
_cell.length_c   1.000
_cell.angle_alpha   90.00
_cell.angle_beta   90.00
_cell.angle_gamma   90.00
#
_symmetry.space_group_name_H-M   'P 1'
#
loop_
_entity.id
_entity.type
_entity.pdbx_description
1 polymer ?
#
loop_
_entity_poly.entity_id
_entity_poly.type
_entity_poly.pdbx_seq_one_letter_code
_entity_poly.pdbx_strand_id
1 'polypeptide(L)' 'MSLNKQKVTGIRVLDIAEEGATAIETMVNKVIQELNQQETPIVDIQVTDTNCFLFIGEKGTD' A
#
# COMPACT_ATOMS: atom_id res chain seq x y z
N MET A 1 25.44 -8.95 7.03
CA MET A 1 24.03 -9.18 6.62
C MET A 1 23.24 -7.94 7.00
N SER A 2 22.94 -7.06 6.05
CA SER A 2 22.25 -5.80 6.32
C SER A 2 20.79 -5.91 5.87
N LEU A 3 19.91 -6.29 6.78
CA LEU A 3 18.46 -6.48 6.55
C LEU A 3 17.67 -5.17 6.78
N ASN A 4 18.16 -4.02 6.34
CA ASN A 4 17.49 -2.76 6.66
C ASN A 4 17.70 -1.67 5.60
N LYS A 5 16.98 -1.74 4.49
CA LYS A 5 16.86 -0.63 3.52
C LYS A 5 15.46 -0.49 2.91
N GLN A 6 14.40 -0.88 3.63
CA GLN A 6 13.04 -0.49 3.28
C GLN A 6 12.62 0.63 4.22
N LYS A 7 12.72 1.87 3.75
CA LYS A 7 12.28 3.04 4.53
C LYS A 7 10.83 3.30 4.19
N VAL A 8 9.92 2.94 5.09
CA VAL A 8 8.51 3.34 4.98
C VAL A 8 8.46 4.86 5.10
N THR A 9 8.07 5.54 4.02
CA THR A 9 7.92 6.99 3.97
C THR A 9 6.50 7.41 4.29
N GLY A 10 5.53 6.51 4.14
CA GLY A 10 4.14 6.78 4.46
C GLY A 10 3.29 5.51 4.60
N ILE A 11 2.12 5.67 5.19
CA ILE A 11 1.11 4.61 5.31
C ILE A 11 -0.19 5.18 4.76
N ARG A 12 -0.80 4.49 3.80
CA ARG A 12 -2.13 4.83 3.29
C ARG A 12 -3.11 3.81 3.83
N VAL A 13 -4.08 4.27 4.61
CA VAL A 13 -5.13 3.41 5.18
C VAL A 13 -6.39 3.64 4.36
N LEU A 14 -6.99 2.54 3.90
CA LEU A 14 -8.31 2.52 3.31
C LEU A 14 -9.24 1.81 4.26
N ASP A 15 -10.34 2.47 4.61
CA ASP A 15 -11.45 1.81 5.28
C ASP A 15 -12.21 1.00 4.23
N ILE A 16 -12.29 -0.30 4.45
CA ILE A 16 -13.00 -1.26 3.60
C ILE A 16 -14.13 -1.93 4.40
N ALA A 17 -14.48 -1.35 5.55
CA ALA A 17 -15.49 -1.89 6.44
C ALA A 17 -16.83 -1.87 5.70
N GLU A 18 -17.49 -3.03 5.63
CA GLU A 18 -18.77 -3.21 4.94
C GLU A 18 -18.76 -3.01 3.42
N GLU A 19 -17.59 -2.86 2.80
CA GLU A 19 -17.49 -2.79 1.35
C GLU A 19 -17.47 -4.18 0.71
N GLY A 20 -18.20 -4.34 -0.39
CA GLY A 20 -18.17 -5.58 -1.17
C GLY A 20 -16.79 -5.80 -1.79
N ALA A 21 -16.40 -7.07 -1.98
CA ALA A 21 -15.08 -7.43 -2.51
C ALA A 21 -14.68 -6.64 -3.79
N THR A 22 -15.63 -6.37 -4.68
CA THR A 22 -15.39 -5.58 -5.91
C THR A 22 -15.08 -4.11 -5.63
N ALA A 23 -15.71 -3.51 -4.62
CA ALA A 23 -15.45 -2.13 -4.22
C ALA A 23 -14.05 -2.01 -3.61
N ILE A 24 -13.69 -2.93 -2.72
CA ILE A 24 -12.35 -3.05 -2.12
C ILE A 24 -11.30 -3.17 -3.21
N GLU A 25 -11.50 -4.09 -4.16
CA GLU A 25 -10.55 -4.32 -5.26
C GLU A 25 -10.39 -3.06 -6.12
N THR A 26 -11.50 -2.37 -6.42
CA THR A 26 -11.46 -1.10 -7.17
C THR A 26 -10.71 0.00 -6.42
N MET A 27 -10.93 0.12 -5.10
CA MET A 27 -10.26 1.13 -4.28
C MET A 27 -8.76 0.86 -4.15
N VAL A 28 -8.39 -0.38 -3.83
CA VAL A 28 -6.98 -0.78 -3.72
C VAL A 28 -6.28 -0.60 -5.07
N ASN A 29 -6.91 -1.03 -6.17
CA ASN A 29 -6.32 -0.91 -7.50
C ASN A 29 -6.14 0.55 -7.94
N LYS A 30 -7.11 1.43 -7.62
CA LYS A 30 -6.95 2.88 -7.80
C LYS A 30 -5.75 3.42 -7.03
N VAL A 31 -5.61 3.05 -5.77
CA VAL A 31 -4.47 3.50 -4.96
C VAL A 31 -3.14 2.99 -5.52
N ILE A 32 -3.08 1.73 -5.94
CA ILE A 32 -1.88 1.17 -6.58
C ILE A 32 -1.55 1.96 -7.87
N GLN A 33 -2.55 2.27 -8.70
CA GLN A 33 -2.34 3.10 -9.88
C GLN A 33 -1.82 4.50 -9.54
N GLU A 34 -2.39 5.16 -8.53
CA GLU A 34 -1.94 6.50 -8.09
C GLU A 34 -0.51 6.47 -7.56
N LEU A 35 -0.13 5.43 -6.83
CA LEU A 35 1.22 5.27 -6.28
C LEU A 35 2.23 4.96 -7.38
N ASN A 36 1.83 4.15 -8.36
CA ASN A 36 2.65 3.84 -9.53
C ASN A 36 2.88 5.10 -10.40
N GLN A 37 1.85 5.94 -10.56
CA GLN A 37 2.00 7.24 -11.26
C GLN A 37 2.91 8.21 -10.52
N GLN A 38 2.96 8.13 -9.19
CA GLN A 38 3.83 8.96 -8.35
C GLN A 38 5.22 8.35 -8.15
N GLU A 39 5.58 7.31 -8.93
CA GLU A 39 6.85 6.57 -8.83
C GLU A 39 7.17 6.13 -7.39
N THR A 40 6.13 5.98 -6.55
CA THR A 40 6.27 5.71 -5.12
C THR A 40 6.11 4.20 -4.92
N PRO A 41 7.18 3.49 -4.53
CA PRO A 41 7.10 2.05 -4.35
C PRO A 41 6.16 1.69 -3.19
N ILE A 42 5.31 0.70 -3.42
CA ILE A 42 4.62 0.01 -2.34
C ILE A 42 5.61 -1.01 -1.75
N VAL A 43 5.87 -0.86 -0.47
CA VAL A 43 6.79 -1.71 0.29
C VAL A 43 6.06 -2.94 0.80
N ASP A 44 4.82 -2.76 1.26
CA ASP A 44 4.01 -3.83 1.84
C ASP A 44 2.51 -3.48 1.77
N ILE A 45 1.65 -4.50 1.76
CA ILE A 45 0.20 -4.36 1.79
C ILE A 45 -0.35 -5.33 2.84
N GLN A 46 -0.99 -4.80 3.87
CA GLN A 46 -1.73 -5.59 4.84
C GLN A 46 -3.22 -5.33 4.74
N VAL A 47 -3.99 -6.39 4.58
CA VAL A 47 -5.45 -6.34 4.55
C VAL A 47 -5.97 -6.99 5.82
N THR A 48 -6.92 -6.32 6.48
CA THR A 48 -7.68 -6.81 7.63
C THR A 48 -9.15 -6.87 7.25
N ASP A 49 -10.01 -7.44 8.09
CA ASP A 49 -11.47 -7.54 7.85
C ASP A 49 -12.15 -6.20 7.53
N THR A 50 -11.59 -5.08 8.02
CA THR A 50 -12.21 -3.76 7.91
C THR A 50 -11.32 -2.70 7.30
N ASN A 51 -10.01 -2.95 7.21
CA ASN A 51 -9.04 -1.94 6.79
C ASN A 51 -7.96 -2.52 5.91
N CYS A 52 -7.57 -1.77 4.89
CA CYS A 52 -6.45 -2.08 4.02
C CYS A 52 -5.33 -1.05 4.23
N PHE A 53 -4.18 -1.51 4.69
CA PHE A 53 -2.99 -0.74 4.98
C PHE A 53 -1.98 -0.92 3.85
N LEU A 54 -1.70 0.15 3.11
CA LEU A 54 -0.64 0.18 2.10
C LEU A 54 0.54 0.94 2.67
N PHE A 55 1.64 0.22 2.86
CA PHE A 55 2.90 0.79 3.29
C PHE A 55 3.67 1.23 2.06
N ILE A 56 3.92 2.53 1.96
CA ILE A 56 4.68 3.13 0.87
C ILE A 56 6.03 3.58 1.37
N GLY A 57 7.03 3.46 0.52
CA GLY A 57 8.40 3.68 0.95
C GLY A 57 9.39 3.61 -0.18
N GLU A 58 10.55 4.18 0.07
CA GLU A 58 11.66 4.06 -0.85
C GLU A 58 12.27 2.67 -0.66
N LYS A 59 12.18 1.84 -1.70
CA LYS A 59 13.07 0.69 -1.82
C LYS A 59 14.46 1.28 -2.01
N GLY A 60 15.31 1.20 -0.98
CA GLY A 60 16.69 1.65 -1.10
C GLY A 60 17.35 0.87 -2.22
N THR A 61 17.49 1.50 -3.39
CA THR A 61 18.26 0.98 -4.51
C THR A 61 19.72 1.01 -4.07
N ASP A 62 20.29 -0.18 -3.85
CA ASP A 62 21.73 -0.39 -3.77
C ASP A 62 22.26 -0.61 -5.20
#